data_AF-A0A951X6M2-F1
#
_entry.id   AF-A0A951X6M2-F1
#
_cell.length_a   1.000
_cell.length_b   1.000
_cell.length_c   1.000
_cell.angle_alpha   90.00
_cell.angle_beta   90.00
_cell.angle_gamma   90.00
#
_symmetry.space_group_name_H-M   'P 1'
#
loop_
_entity.id
_entity.type
_entity.pdbx_description
1 polymer ?
#
loop_
_entity_poly.entity_id
_entity_poly.type
_entity_poly.pdbx_seq_one_letter_code
_entity_poly.pdbx_strand_id
1 'polypeptide(L)' 'MKFSELQRKLERDGWFIERTSGHYIYAHPTKPGKIPVGKHGSKEVPTGTANKILKLAGLK' A
#
# COMPACT_ATOMS: atom_id res chain seq x y z
N MET A 1 8.83 9.08 -2.20
CA MET A 1 8.50 7.79 -2.89
C MET A 1 7.17 7.97 -3.58
N LYS A 2 7.03 7.42 -4.79
CA LYS A 2 5.81 7.53 -5.58
C LYS A 2 4.78 6.48 -5.15
N PHE A 3 3.50 6.73 -5.42
CA PHE A 3 2.44 5.75 -5.16
C PHE A 3 2.70 4.42 -5.88
N SER A 4 3.19 4.47 -7.11
CA SER A 4 3.60 3.27 -7.88
C SER A 4 4.73 2.48 -7.22
N GLU A 5 5.70 3.15 -6.58
CA GLU A 5 6.79 2.48 -5.86
C GLU A 5 6.29 1.81 -4.58
N LEU A 6 5.36 2.47 -3.88
CA LEU A 6 4.72 1.92 -2.69
C LEU A 6 3.90 0.67 -3.02
N GLN A 7 3.09 0.72 -4.08
CA GLN A 7 2.31 -0.43 -4.58
C GLN A 7 3.22 -1.62 -4.91
N ARG A 8 4.30 -1.37 -5.68
CA ARG A 8 5.30 -2.41 -6.01
C ARG A 8 6.01 -3.00 -4.78
N LYS A 9 6.17 -2.23 -3.69
CA LYS A 9 6.74 -2.75 -2.43
C LYS A 9 5.75 -3.67 -1.73
N LEU A 10 4.48 -3.28 -1.65
CA LEU A 10 3.42 -4.08 -1.06
C LEU A 10 3.23 -5.40 -1.84
N GLU A 11 3.17 -5.32 -3.17
CA GLU A 11 3.00 -6.49 -4.04
C GLU A 11 4.15 -7.49 -3.92
N ARG A 12 5.39 -7.01 -3.82
CA ARG A 12 6.57 -7.87 -3.59
C ARG A 12 6.58 -8.55 -2.24
N ASP A 13 5.97 -7.94 -1.22
CA ASP A 13 5.81 -8.53 0.11
C ASP A 13 4.64 -9.52 0.18
N GLY A 14 3.84 -9.65 -0.90
CA GLY A 14 2.72 -10.59 -0.97
C GLY A 14 1.35 -9.95 -0.72
N TRP A 15 1.27 -8.62 -0.62
CA TRP A 15 -0.01 -7.92 -0.58
C TRP A 15 -0.64 -7.87 -1.97
N PHE A 16 -1.94 -8.12 -2.05
CA PHE A 16 -2.69 -8.06 -3.31
C PHE A 16 -3.90 -7.14 -3.18
N ILE A 17 -4.37 -6.59 -4.31
CA ILE A 17 -5.55 -5.74 -4.34
C ILE A 17 -6.78 -6.64 -4.19
N GLU A 18 -7.48 -6.52 -3.06
CA GLU A 18 -8.71 -7.25 -2.79
C GLU A 18 -9.91 -6.54 -3.41
N ARG A 19 -9.98 -5.21 -3.25
CA ARG A 19 -11.07 -4.40 -3.76
C ARG A 19 -10.60 -3.02 -4.21
N THR A 20 -11.36 -2.44 -5.12
CA THR A 20 -11.04 -1.18 -5.75
C THR A 20 -12.25 -0.25 -5.68
N SER A 21 -12.21 0.76 -4.83
CA SER A 21 -13.27 1.80 -4.74
C SER A 21 -12.67 3.10 -4.22
N GLY A 22 -12.44 4.06 -5.11
CA GLY A 22 -11.65 5.29 -4.86
C GLY A 22 -10.16 5.02 -4.62
N HIS A 23 -9.84 4.07 -3.74
CA HIS A 23 -8.51 3.58 -3.36
C HIS A 23 -8.33 2.11 -3.78
N TYR A 24 -7.08 1.67 -3.89
CA TYR A 24 -6.76 0.24 -3.87
C TYR A 24 -6.74 -0.23 -2.42
N ILE A 25 -7.50 -1.27 -2.12
CA ILE A 25 -7.48 -1.88 -0.80
C ILE A 25 -6.66 -3.15 -0.90
N TYR A 26 -5.49 -3.12 -0.28
CA TYR A 26 -4.57 -4.25 -0.23
C TYR A 26 -4.90 -5.17 0.95
N ALA A 27 -4.83 -6.47 0.72
CA ALA A 27 -4.92 -7.52 1.72
C ALA A 27 -3.71 -8.46 1.61
N HIS A 28 -3.40 -9.18 2.69
CA HIS A 28 -2.33 -10.16 2.72
C HIS A 28 -2.90 -11.51 3.17
N PRO A 29 -2.47 -12.66 2.61
CA PRO A 29 -3.02 -13.96 2.99
C PRO A 29 -2.74 -14.34 4.46
N THR A 30 -1.64 -13.86 5.02
CA THR A 30 -1.19 -14.21 6.39
C THR A 30 -1.08 -13.04 7.36
N LYS A 31 -1.03 -11.79 6.86
CA LYS A 31 -0.86 -10.59 7.71
C LYS A 31 -2.25 -9.98 7.92
N PRO A 32 -2.65 -9.69 9.18
CA PRO A 32 -3.97 -9.15 9.45
C PRO A 32 -4.08 -7.70 8.99
N GLY A 33 -5.30 -7.31 8.61
CA GLY A 33 -5.64 -5.94 8.26
C GLY A 33 -5.72 -5.67 6.75
N LYS A 34 -6.21 -4.48 6.41
CA LYS A 34 -6.33 -3.99 5.04
C LYS A 34 -5.66 -2.64 4.91
N ILE A 35 -4.95 -2.43 3.82
CA ILE A 35 -4.18 -1.21 3.59
C ILE A 35 -4.83 -0.43 2.44
N PRO A 36 -5.47 0.72 2.70
CA PRO A 36 -5.93 1.60 1.64
C PRO A 36 -4.74 2.38 1.05
N VAL A 37 -4.58 2.32 -0.27
CA VAL A 37 -3.55 3.02 -1.02
C VAL A 37 -4.18 3.87 -2.13
N GLY A 38 -3.76 5.15 -2.20
CA GLY A 38 -4.22 6.08 -3.22
C GLY A 38 -3.82 5.67 -4.64
N LYS A 39 -4.66 6.04 -5.62
CA LYS A 39 -4.44 5.76 -7.04
C LYS A 39 -3.85 6.96 -7.77
N HIS A 40 -2.73 7.47 -7.29
CA HIS A 40 -2.12 8.68 -7.86
C HIS A 40 -0.89 8.40 -8.74
N GLY A 41 -0.70 7.15 -9.17
CA GLY A 41 0.33 6.76 -10.14
C GLY A 41 1.73 7.22 -9.73
N SER A 42 2.29 8.17 -10.49
CA SER A 42 3.64 8.72 -10.29
C SER A 42 3.71 9.85 -9.27
N LYS A 43 2.59 10.30 -8.68
CA LYS A 43 2.59 11.33 -7.64
C LYS A 43 3.34 10.82 -6.40
N GLU A 44 3.98 11.75 -5.70
CA GLU A 44 4.62 11.46 -4.43
C GLU A 44 3.60 11.16 -3.33
N VAL A 45 3.91 10.15 -2.52
CA VAL A 45 3.18 9.83 -1.29
C VAL A 45 3.70 10.75 -0.19
N PRO A 46 2.82 11.47 0.53
CA PRO A 46 3.24 12.22 1.71
C PRO A 46 3.99 11.31 2.69
N THR A 47 5.13 11.76 3.22
CA THR A 47 6.02 10.94 4.05
C THR A 47 5.31 10.29 5.24
N GLY A 48 4.41 11.01 5.91
CA GLY A 48 3.60 10.47 7.00
C GLY A 48 2.70 9.32 6.56
N THR A 49 2.06 9.44 5.40
CA THR A 49 1.20 8.41 4.81
C THR A 49 2.02 7.19 4.40
N ALA A 50 3.16 7.39 3.74
CA ALA A 50 4.06 6.30 3.36
C ALA A 50 4.53 5.51 4.58
N ASN A 51 4.97 6.20 5.64
CA ASN A 51 5.44 5.56 6.87
C ASN A 51 4.33 4.77 7.57
N LYS A 52 3.11 5.33 7.66
CA LYS A 52 1.95 4.62 8.24
C LYS A 52 1.64 3.35 7.46
N ILE A 53 1.62 3.42 6.13
CA ILE A 53 1.35 2.26 5.27
C ILE A 53 2.43 1.19 5.42
N LEU A 54 3.71 1.57 5.40
CA LEU A 54 4.81 0.62 5.55
C LEU A 54 4.82 -0.06 6.93
N LYS A 55 4.49 0.69 8.00
CA LYS A 55 4.35 0.12 9.34
C LYS A 55 3.20 -0.88 9.41
N LEU A 56 2.04 -0.55 8.82
CA LEU A 56 0.91 -1.47 8.73
C LEU A 56 1.24 -2.73 7.91
N ALA A 57 2.10 -2.60 6.88
CA ALA A 57 2.57 -3.71 6.08
C ALA A 57 3.65 -4.58 6.76
N GLY A 58 4.18 -4.14 7.91
CA GLY A 58 5.32 -4.77 8.57
C GLY A 58 6.64 -4.62 7.80
N LEU A 59 6.76 -3.56 6.99
CA LEU A 59 7.93 -3.25 6.16
C LEU A 59 8.81 -2.13 6.75
N LYS A 60 8.44 -1.64 7.93
CA LYS A 60 9.16 -0.62 8.72
C LYS A 60 8.77 -0.75 10.19
#